data_AF-A0A7M7Q5G0-F1
#
_entry.id   AF-A0A7M7Q5G0-F1
#
_cell.length_a   1.000
_cell.length_b   1.000
_cell.length_c   1.000
_cell.angle_alpha   90.00
_cell.angle_beta   90.00
_cell.angle_gamma   90.00
#
_symmetry.space_group_name_H-M   'P 1'
#
loop_
_entity.id
_entity.type
_entity.pdbx_description
1 polymer ?
#
loop_
_entity_poly.entity_id
_entity_poly.type
_entity_poly.pdbx_seq_one_letter_code
_entity_poly.pdbx_strand_id
1 'polypeptide(L)'
;MTHRNIYRFLLPTKKNFVASVRLFSVSLKRLTEPKVKTFSIYRWNPDVPEEKPYMQNYHVNLNKCGPMVLDALIKIKNEIDPTLTFRRSCREGICGSCAMNIDGTNTLACISSIDTSSNKTSKIYPLPHMYIIKDLVPDMNNFYSQYSSIKPWLQRKKGNDSGPKQYLQSIEDRQKLDGLYECILCACCSTSCPSYWWNGDKYLGPAVLMQVENYVYKTGLLTILENWN
;
A
#
# COMPACT_ATOMS: atom_id res chain seq x y z
N MET A 1 11.44 9.01 -93.75
CA MET A 1 11.62 8.32 -92.45
C MET A 1 12.26 9.30 -91.47
N THR A 2 11.66 9.50 -90.30
CA THR A 2 12.23 10.09 -89.06
C THR A 2 13.26 11.22 -89.19
N HIS A 3 12.80 12.48 -89.17
CA HIS A 3 13.64 13.63 -88.81
C HIS A 3 13.84 13.69 -87.28
N ARG A 4 15.08 13.94 -86.84
CA ARG A 4 15.39 14.47 -85.50
C ARG A 4 16.00 15.86 -85.67
N ASN A 5 15.26 16.91 -85.33
CA ASN A 5 15.80 18.27 -85.25
C ASN A 5 16.34 18.54 -83.84
N ILE A 6 17.59 18.98 -83.77
CA ILE A 6 18.27 19.37 -82.53
C ILE A 6 18.17 20.89 -82.41
N TYR A 7 17.45 21.38 -81.41
CA TYR A 7 17.52 22.80 -81.02
C TYR A 7 18.34 22.96 -79.74
N ARG A 8 19.42 23.74 -79.86
CA ARG A 8 20.33 24.09 -78.77
C ARG A 8 20.08 25.55 -78.39
N PHE A 9 19.56 25.80 -77.19
CA PHE A 9 19.37 27.16 -76.67
C PHE A 9 20.04 27.34 -75.29
N LEU A 10 21.14 28.10 -75.34
CA LEU A 10 21.72 29.03 -74.35
C LEU A 10 21.42 28.85 -72.84
N LEU A 11 22.51 28.73 -72.05
CA LEU A 11 22.59 29.10 -70.63
C LEU A 11 22.53 30.64 -70.48
N PRO A 12 21.97 31.23 -69.39
CA PRO A 12 22.64 31.34 -68.08
C PRO A 12 21.66 31.25 -66.87
N THR A 13 21.95 31.47 -65.58
CA THR A 13 23.08 32.02 -64.80
C THR A 13 23.33 31.19 -63.51
N LYS A 14 24.39 31.51 -62.74
CA LYS A 14 24.58 31.02 -61.35
C LYS A 14 23.63 31.73 -60.36
N LYS A 15 23.13 31.03 -59.33
CA LYS A 15 22.88 31.63 -57.99
C LYS A 15 22.82 30.61 -56.84
N ASN A 16 23.88 30.63 -56.04
CA ASN A 16 23.95 30.45 -54.58
C ASN A 16 23.17 29.31 -53.90
N PHE A 17 23.91 28.25 -53.58
CA PHE A 17 23.55 27.19 -52.64
C PHE A 17 24.12 27.50 -51.25
N VAL A 18 23.33 28.02 -50.30
CA VAL A 18 23.70 28.07 -48.86
C VAL A 18 22.45 27.97 -47.96
N ALA A 19 22.50 27.00 -47.03
CA ALA A 19 21.75 26.88 -45.76
C ALA A 19 20.25 27.20 -45.70
N SER A 20 19.42 26.15 -45.74
CA SER A 20 18.17 26.13 -44.97
C SER A 20 18.50 26.07 -43.48
N VAL A 21 18.33 27.18 -42.77
CA VAL A 21 18.40 27.19 -41.30
C VAL A 21 17.16 26.45 -40.77
N ARG A 22 17.35 25.19 -40.35
CA ARG A 22 16.34 24.48 -39.55
C ARG A 22 16.20 25.21 -38.22
N LEU A 23 15.11 25.98 -38.09
CA LEU A 23 14.59 26.41 -36.80
C LEU A 23 14.39 25.16 -35.94
N PHE A 24 15.25 24.97 -34.94
CA PHE A 24 15.02 23.98 -33.90
C PHE A 24 13.76 24.42 -33.16
N SER A 25 12.67 23.67 -33.36
CA SER A 25 11.49 23.79 -32.53
C SER A 25 11.86 23.37 -31.12
N VAL A 26 12.18 24.36 -30.27
CA VAL A 26 12.26 24.15 -28.83
C VAL A 26 10.92 23.58 -28.41
N SER A 27 10.92 22.30 -28.04
CA SER A 27 9.73 21.64 -27.53
C SER A 27 9.42 22.25 -26.16
N LEU A 28 8.61 23.31 -26.20
CA LEU A 28 7.89 23.82 -25.04
C LEU A 28 7.11 22.64 -24.48
N LYS A 29 7.65 22.02 -23.41
CA LYS A 29 6.87 21.13 -22.55
C LYS A 29 5.59 21.90 -22.22
N ARG A 30 4.45 21.45 -22.75
CA ARG A 30 3.15 21.96 -22.30
C ARG A 30 3.16 21.84 -20.79
N LEU A 31 3.07 22.98 -20.11
CA LEU A 31 2.86 23.00 -18.67
C LEU A 31 1.46 22.45 -18.46
N THR A 32 1.38 21.13 -18.27
CA THR A 32 0.13 20.47 -17.91
C THR A 32 -0.31 21.05 -16.59
N GLU A 33 -1.52 21.62 -16.58
CA GLU A 33 -2.07 22.27 -15.40
C GLU A 33 -1.97 21.34 -14.18
N PRO A 34 -1.55 21.85 -13.01
CA PRO A 34 -1.28 21.01 -11.86
C PRO A 34 -2.57 20.34 -11.39
N LYS A 35 -2.65 19.01 -11.54
CA LYS A 35 -3.78 18.24 -11.04
C LYS A 35 -3.67 18.10 -9.52
N VAL A 36 -4.19 19.09 -8.78
CA VAL A 36 -4.13 19.12 -7.32
C VAL A 36 -5.21 18.24 -6.71
N LYS A 37 -4.83 17.34 -5.80
CA LYS A 37 -5.73 16.56 -4.93
C LYS A 37 -5.54 16.99 -3.49
N THR A 38 -6.64 17.14 -2.76
CA THR A 38 -6.61 17.42 -1.32
C THR A 38 -6.69 16.13 -0.52
N PHE A 39 -5.79 15.98 0.43
CA PHE A 39 -5.80 14.91 1.43
C PHE A 39 -6.07 15.51 2.81
N SER A 40 -7.11 15.04 3.49
CA SER A 40 -7.42 15.43 4.87
C SER A 40 -6.96 14.31 5.79
N ILE A 41 -5.93 14.57 6.60
CA ILE A 41 -5.21 13.54 7.35
C ILE A 41 -5.37 13.80 8.85
N TYR A 42 -5.68 12.76 9.61
CA TYR A 42 -5.70 12.77 11.06
C TYR A 42 -4.31 13.11 11.63
N ARG A 43 -4.26 14.08 12.54
CA ARG A 43 -3.08 14.50 13.29
C ARG A 43 -3.30 14.37 14.78
N TRP A 44 -2.29 13.87 15.49
CA TRP A 44 -2.20 13.95 16.95
C TRP A 44 -0.74 13.74 17.40
N ASN A 45 -0.30 14.52 18.38
CA ASN A 45 1.09 14.52 18.84
C ASN A 45 1.16 14.23 20.36
N PRO A 46 1.77 13.10 20.79
CA PRO A 46 1.92 12.78 22.21
C PRO A 46 2.83 13.75 22.98
N ASP A 47 3.68 14.50 22.26
CA ASP A 47 4.62 15.47 22.86
C ASP A 47 3.91 16.76 23.36
N VAL A 48 2.64 16.96 22.98
CA VAL A 48 1.75 18.08 23.41
C VAL A 48 0.34 17.52 23.69
N PRO A 49 0.17 16.72 24.76
CA PRO A 49 -1.03 15.90 24.98
C PRO A 49 -2.32 16.72 25.23
N GLU A 50 -2.20 18.02 25.51
CA GLU A 50 -3.31 18.95 25.64
C GLU A 50 -3.99 19.25 24.28
N GLU A 51 -3.26 19.09 23.17
CA GLU A 51 -3.81 19.28 21.83
C GLU A 51 -4.71 18.11 21.44
N LYS A 52 -5.99 18.42 21.23
CA LYS A 52 -6.98 17.45 20.74
C LYS A 52 -6.66 17.02 19.31
N PRO A 53 -6.88 15.75 18.93
CA PRO A 53 -6.73 15.30 17.55
C PRO A 53 -7.53 16.14 16.56
N TYR A 54 -6.94 16.41 15.39
CA TYR A 54 -7.52 17.25 14.35
C TYR A 54 -7.29 16.69 12.94
N MET A 55 -7.93 17.30 11.94
CA MET A 55 -7.73 16.96 10.53
C MET A 55 -6.94 18.07 9.85
N GLN A 56 -5.83 17.73 9.21
CA GLN A 56 -5.00 18.68 8.45
C GLN A 56 -5.14 18.42 6.95
N ASN A 57 -5.38 19.48 6.18
CA ASN A 57 -5.53 19.40 4.72
C ASN A 57 -4.19 19.68 4.03
N TYR A 58 -3.76 18.76 3.16
CA TYR A 58 -2.58 18.88 2.31
C TYR A 58 -2.98 18.87 0.84
N HIS A 59 -2.30 19.67 0.02
CA HIS A 59 -2.57 19.83 -1.40
C HIS A 59 -1.41 19.22 -2.20
N VAL A 60 -1.67 18.15 -2.94
CA VAL A 60 -0.64 17.38 -3.66
C VAL A 60 -0.88 17.48 -5.17
N ASN A 61 0.14 17.91 -5.91
CA ASN A 61 0.11 17.89 -7.38
C ASN A 61 0.37 16.46 -7.89
N LEU A 62 -0.67 15.81 -8.39
CA LEU A 62 -0.62 14.43 -8.90
C LEU A 62 0.27 14.28 -10.13
N ASN A 63 0.51 15.33 -10.92
CA ASN A 63 1.45 15.30 -12.05
C ASN A 63 2.92 15.12 -11.58
N LYS A 64 3.18 15.22 -10.27
CA LYS A 64 4.50 15.06 -9.62
C LYS A 64 4.43 14.10 -8.42
N CYS A 65 3.50 13.14 -8.45
CA CYS A 65 3.28 12.14 -7.41
C CYS A 65 3.19 10.74 -8.03
N GLY A 66 3.53 9.69 -7.26
CA GLY A 66 3.18 8.33 -7.64
C GLY A 66 1.67 8.07 -7.53
N PRO A 67 1.18 6.94 -8.08
CA PRO A 67 -0.25 6.67 -8.20
C PRO A 67 -0.92 6.22 -6.88
N MET A 68 -0.15 5.84 -5.86
CA MET A 68 -0.67 5.25 -4.61
C MET A 68 -0.75 6.30 -3.48
N VAL A 69 -1.66 6.10 -2.53
CA VAL A 69 -1.83 7.01 -1.38
C VAL A 69 -0.53 7.07 -0.54
N LEU A 70 0.24 5.99 -0.44
CA LEU A 70 1.55 6.03 0.21
C LEU A 70 2.54 6.97 -0.50
N ASP A 71 2.48 7.09 -1.82
CA ASP A 71 3.34 8.04 -2.56
C ASP A 71 2.99 9.48 -2.18
N ALA A 72 1.69 9.79 -2.04
CA ALA A 72 1.23 11.08 -1.55
C ALA A 72 1.64 11.35 -0.10
N LEU A 73 1.53 10.35 0.80
CA LEU A 73 1.98 10.48 2.20
C LEU A 73 3.50 10.72 2.31
N ILE A 74 4.30 9.99 1.55
CA ILE A 74 5.77 10.18 1.48
C ILE A 74 6.09 11.57 0.90
N LYS A 75 5.39 11.98 -0.16
CA LYS A 75 5.56 13.30 -0.77
C LYS A 75 5.22 14.44 0.19
N ILE A 76 4.10 14.34 0.91
CA ILE A 76 3.73 15.31 1.96
C ILE A 76 4.83 15.37 3.01
N LYS A 77 5.30 14.23 3.52
CA LYS A 77 6.36 14.19 4.54
C LYS A 77 7.68 14.80 4.07
N ASN A 78 8.08 14.52 2.83
CA ASN A 78 9.38 14.94 2.31
C ASN A 78 9.41 16.40 1.82
N GLU A 79 8.28 16.92 1.30
CA GLU A 79 8.24 18.22 0.59
C GLU A 79 7.36 19.29 1.25
N ILE A 80 6.49 18.92 2.22
CA ILE A 80 5.48 19.84 2.77
C ILE A 80 5.52 19.90 4.31
N ASP A 81 5.47 18.74 4.98
CA ASP A 81 5.39 18.65 6.44
C ASP A 81 6.14 17.41 6.97
N PRO A 82 7.42 17.57 7.37
CA PRO A 82 8.22 16.46 7.88
C PRO A 82 7.73 15.92 9.24
N THR A 83 6.78 16.58 9.92
CA THR A 83 6.23 16.08 11.19
C THR A 83 5.22 14.94 10.99
N LEU A 84 4.60 14.84 9.81
CA LEU A 84 3.61 13.80 9.49
C LEU A 84 4.17 12.40 9.70
N THR A 85 3.55 11.61 10.58
CA THR A 85 4.08 10.31 11.03
C THR A 85 3.16 9.15 10.64
N PHE A 86 3.73 8.11 10.01
CA PHE A 86 3.05 6.88 9.59
C PHE A 86 4.03 5.73 9.45
N ARG A 87 3.54 4.48 9.56
CA ARG A 87 4.37 3.28 9.30
C ARG A 87 4.37 2.91 7.81
N ARG A 88 5.54 2.54 7.29
CA ARG A 88 5.72 2.00 5.93
C ARG A 88 6.99 1.15 5.85
N SER A 89 7.00 0.12 5.00
CA SER A 89 8.21 -0.64 4.67
C SER A 89 8.21 -1.10 3.21
N CYS A 90 7.56 -2.23 2.89
CA CYS A 90 7.72 -2.89 1.59
C CYS A 90 7.26 -2.12 0.35
N ARG A 91 6.35 -1.13 0.45
CA ARG A 91 5.70 -0.43 -0.68
C ARG A 91 5.02 -1.30 -1.78
N GLU A 92 4.99 -2.63 -1.67
CA GLU A 92 4.31 -3.54 -2.61
C GLU A 92 3.23 -4.44 -1.97
N GLY A 93 2.71 -4.08 -0.79
CA GLY A 93 1.56 -4.73 -0.16
C GLY A 93 1.85 -5.95 0.73
N ILE A 94 3.09 -6.46 0.75
CA ILE A 94 3.40 -7.75 1.43
C ILE A 94 3.71 -7.66 2.94
N CYS A 95 4.14 -6.50 3.46
CA CYS A 95 4.57 -6.38 4.88
C CYS A 95 3.48 -5.95 5.88
N GLY A 96 2.28 -5.62 5.42
CA GLY A 96 1.18 -5.11 6.25
C GLY A 96 1.37 -3.73 6.93
N SER A 97 2.58 -3.18 6.99
CA SER A 97 2.90 -2.04 7.89
C SER A 97 2.18 -0.72 7.61
N CYS A 98 1.64 -0.50 6.41
CA CYS A 98 0.95 0.74 6.02
C CYS A 98 -0.57 0.60 6.01
N ALA A 99 -1.09 -0.28 6.87
CA ALA A 99 -2.51 -0.43 7.15
C ALA A 99 -3.08 0.82 7.82
N MET A 100 -4.14 1.39 7.24
CA MET A 100 -4.83 2.59 7.72
C MET A 100 -6.23 2.68 7.10
N ASN A 101 -7.07 3.59 7.59
CA ASN A 101 -8.39 3.83 7.00
C ASN A 101 -8.29 4.95 5.94
N ILE A 102 -8.64 4.63 4.70
CA ILE A 102 -8.60 5.55 3.55
C ILE A 102 -10.01 5.64 2.98
N ASP A 103 -10.56 6.85 2.96
CA ASP A 103 -11.91 7.16 2.47
C ASP A 103 -13.03 6.29 3.07
N GLY A 104 -12.85 5.86 4.32
CA GLY A 104 -13.78 5.02 5.08
C GLY A 104 -13.41 3.53 5.11
N THR A 105 -12.47 3.08 4.29
CA THR A 105 -12.12 1.66 4.13
C THR A 105 -10.73 1.35 4.70
N ASN A 106 -10.61 0.30 5.52
CA ASN A 106 -9.31 -0.18 5.99
C ASN A 106 -8.55 -0.86 4.84
N THR A 107 -7.38 -0.34 4.48
CA THR A 107 -6.57 -0.84 3.36
C THR A 107 -5.09 -0.53 3.58
N LEU A 108 -4.24 -0.99 2.66
CA LEU A 108 -2.81 -0.70 2.65
C LEU A 108 -2.52 0.50 1.74
N ALA A 109 -1.98 1.58 2.29
CA ALA A 109 -1.72 2.81 1.54
C ALA A 109 -0.84 2.61 0.28
N CYS A 110 0.04 1.60 0.28
CA CYS A 110 0.95 1.29 -0.83
C CYS A 110 0.31 0.62 -2.07
N ILE A 111 -0.92 0.11 -1.95
CA ILE A 111 -1.69 -0.48 -3.07
C ILE A 111 -3.09 0.16 -3.19
N SER A 112 -3.36 1.21 -2.42
CA SER A 112 -4.55 2.03 -2.54
C SER A 112 -4.28 3.14 -3.55
N SER A 113 -4.85 3.01 -4.75
CA SER A 113 -4.76 4.03 -5.79
C SER A 113 -5.40 5.34 -5.35
N ILE A 114 -4.76 6.47 -5.64
CA ILE A 114 -5.36 7.80 -5.45
C ILE A 114 -6.56 7.93 -6.40
N ASP A 115 -7.75 8.27 -5.87
CA ASP A 115 -8.87 8.63 -6.73
C ASP A 115 -8.56 9.91 -7.51
N THR A 116 -8.31 9.75 -8.81
CA THR A 116 -8.08 10.87 -9.73
C THR A 116 -9.31 11.26 -10.54
N SER A 117 -10.45 10.56 -10.36
CA SER A 117 -11.70 10.81 -11.08
C SER A 117 -12.50 11.97 -10.46
N SER A 118 -12.42 12.15 -9.13
CA SER A 118 -13.15 13.19 -8.42
C SER A 118 -12.24 14.20 -7.72
N ASN A 119 -12.73 15.45 -7.66
CA ASN A 119 -12.16 16.52 -6.84
C ASN A 119 -12.50 16.37 -5.34
N LYS A 120 -13.07 15.22 -4.92
CA LYS A 120 -13.36 14.94 -3.51
C LYS A 120 -12.05 14.90 -2.72
N THR A 121 -12.04 15.54 -1.56
CA THR A 121 -10.95 15.41 -0.59
C THR A 121 -10.89 13.97 -0.06
N SER A 122 -9.74 13.31 -0.22
CA SER A 122 -9.54 11.97 0.34
C SER A 122 -9.23 12.07 1.83
N LYS A 123 -9.95 11.32 2.67
CA LYS A 123 -9.75 11.31 4.12
C LYS A 123 -8.88 10.13 4.55
N ILE A 124 -7.90 10.39 5.41
CA ILE A 124 -6.98 9.37 5.93
C ILE A 124 -6.98 9.42 7.46
N TYR A 125 -7.31 8.27 8.07
CA TYR A 125 -7.33 8.05 9.50
C TYR A 125 -6.45 6.84 9.87
N PRO A 126 -6.04 6.69 11.15
CA PRO A 126 -5.45 5.44 11.65
C PRO A 126 -6.42 4.26 11.49
N LEU A 127 -5.97 3.05 11.83
CA LEU A 127 -6.89 1.92 11.95
C LEU A 127 -7.96 2.22 13.04
N PRO A 128 -9.26 1.96 12.78
CA PRO A 128 -10.34 2.33 13.70
C PRO A 128 -10.27 1.65 15.06
N HIS A 129 -10.71 2.37 16.10
CA HIS A 129 -10.83 1.89 17.47
C HIS A 129 -9.53 1.33 18.09
N MET A 130 -8.39 1.93 17.70
CA MET A 130 -7.07 1.65 18.27
C MET A 130 -6.57 2.86 19.08
N TYR A 131 -5.79 2.62 20.13
CA TYR A 131 -5.01 3.69 20.76
C TYR A 131 -3.97 4.22 19.77
N ILE A 132 -3.78 5.53 19.73
CA ILE A 132 -2.85 6.19 18.79
C ILE A 132 -1.56 6.55 19.52
N ILE A 133 -0.42 6.23 18.91
CA ILE A 133 0.90 6.61 19.40
C ILE A 133 1.27 8.00 18.87
N LYS A 134 1.08 8.25 17.57
CA LYS A 134 1.29 9.57 16.91
C LYS A 134 0.69 9.54 15.50
N ASP A 135 -0.03 10.58 15.09
CA ASP A 135 -0.64 10.71 13.76
C ASP A 135 -1.32 9.40 13.28
N LEU A 136 -0.83 8.76 12.21
CA LEU A 136 -1.38 7.53 11.61
C LEU A 136 -0.80 6.24 12.19
N VAL A 137 -0.19 6.29 13.38
CA VAL A 137 0.50 5.16 14.01
C VAL A 137 -0.31 4.64 15.21
N PRO A 138 -1.10 3.56 15.06
CA PRO A 138 -1.76 2.91 16.19
C PRO A 138 -0.78 2.09 17.03
N ASP A 139 -1.13 1.85 18.30
CA ASP A 139 -0.57 0.77 19.11
C ASP A 139 -1.11 -0.58 18.58
N MET A 140 -0.22 -1.57 18.42
CA MET A 140 -0.53 -2.90 17.90
C MET A 140 -0.27 -4.03 18.93
N ASN A 141 0.12 -3.68 20.16
CA ASN A 141 0.58 -4.62 21.18
C ASN A 141 -0.50 -5.66 21.54
N ASN A 142 -1.76 -5.25 21.71
CA ASN A 142 -2.86 -6.18 21.98
C ASN A 142 -3.05 -7.20 20.84
N PHE A 143 -3.04 -6.73 19.60
CA PHE A 143 -3.20 -7.58 18.40
C PHE A 143 -2.08 -8.62 18.29
N TYR A 144 -0.82 -8.23 18.54
CA TYR A 144 0.31 -9.16 18.55
C TYR A 144 0.31 -10.11 19.77
N SER A 145 -0.21 -9.66 20.92
CA SER A 145 -0.40 -10.51 22.10
C SER A 145 -1.42 -11.62 21.83
N GLN A 146 -2.56 -11.28 21.22
CA GLN A 146 -3.58 -12.26 20.81
C GLN A 146 -3.08 -13.23 19.73
N TYR A 147 -2.28 -12.75 18.76
CA TYR A 147 -1.62 -13.66 17.82
C TYR A 147 -0.60 -14.59 18.50
N SER A 148 0.07 -14.13 19.56
CA SER A 148 1.04 -14.94 20.29
C SER A 148 0.36 -16.00 21.19
N SER A 149 -0.81 -15.68 21.76
CA SER A 149 -1.52 -16.60 22.68
C SER A 149 -2.02 -17.88 21.99
N ILE A 150 -2.33 -17.83 20.69
CA ILE A 150 -2.71 -19.01 19.89
C ILE A 150 -1.53 -19.96 19.55
N LYS A 151 -0.31 -19.64 20.01
CA LYS A 151 0.92 -20.44 19.82
C LYS A 151 1.18 -20.80 18.34
N PRO A 152 1.42 -19.78 17.47
CA PRO A 152 1.42 -19.91 16.02
C PRO A 152 2.70 -20.59 15.46
N TRP A 153 2.90 -21.86 15.80
CA TRP A 153 3.98 -22.71 15.31
C TRP A 153 3.51 -24.16 15.17
N LEU A 154 4.30 -24.99 14.48
CA LEU A 154 3.97 -26.40 14.29
C LEU A 154 4.08 -27.16 15.62
N GLN A 155 2.94 -27.61 16.15
CA GLN A 155 2.86 -28.50 17.31
C GLN A 155 2.80 -29.95 16.84
N ARG A 156 3.55 -30.84 17.52
CA ARG A 156 3.56 -32.30 17.27
C ARG A 156 3.51 -33.03 18.60
N LYS A 157 2.98 -34.27 18.60
CA LYS A 157 3.00 -35.13 19.80
C LYS A 157 4.45 -35.46 20.21
N LYS A 158 4.68 -35.57 21.53
CA LYS A 158 6.00 -35.81 22.15
C LYS A 158 6.65 -37.09 21.60
N GLY A 159 7.97 -37.06 21.35
CA GLY A 159 8.70 -38.16 20.70
C GLY A 159 8.67 -38.13 19.16
N ASN A 160 8.13 -37.07 18.56
CA ASN A 160 8.14 -36.83 17.12
C ASN A 160 9.04 -35.62 16.83
N ASP A 161 10.32 -35.77 17.17
CA ASP A 161 11.29 -34.68 17.25
C ASP A 161 11.66 -34.10 15.88
N SER A 162 12.22 -32.88 15.88
CA SER A 162 12.78 -32.24 14.69
C SER A 162 14.01 -33.02 14.20
N GLY A 163 13.91 -33.61 13.01
CA GLY A 163 14.98 -34.38 12.37
C GLY A 163 15.41 -33.81 11.02
N PRO A 164 16.43 -34.41 10.37
CA PRO A 164 16.98 -33.93 9.10
C PRO A 164 16.09 -34.24 7.87
N LYS A 165 14.92 -34.88 8.07
CA LYS A 165 14.00 -35.28 7.00
C LYS A 165 12.81 -34.33 6.94
N GLN A 166 12.35 -34.06 5.71
CA GLN A 166 11.11 -33.32 5.47
C GLN A 166 9.91 -34.07 6.08
N TYR A 167 8.91 -33.32 6.55
CA TYR A 167 7.61 -33.89 6.90
C TYR A 167 6.79 -34.09 5.63
N LEU A 168 6.16 -35.26 5.49
CA LEU A 168 5.31 -35.57 4.34
C LEU A 168 3.96 -34.88 4.50
N GLN A 169 3.52 -34.20 3.45
CA GLN A 169 2.19 -33.59 3.30
C GLN A 169 1.71 -33.90 1.87
N SER A 170 0.44 -34.26 1.71
CA SER A 170 -0.17 -34.45 0.39
C SER A 170 -0.41 -33.10 -0.30
N ILE A 171 -0.65 -33.11 -1.62
CA ILE A 171 -0.99 -31.89 -2.36
C ILE A 171 -2.34 -31.37 -1.86
N GLU A 172 -3.27 -32.28 -1.62
CA GLU A 172 -4.63 -32.04 -1.14
C GLU A 172 -4.64 -31.45 0.28
N ASP A 173 -3.77 -31.92 1.18
CA ASP A 173 -3.61 -31.34 2.52
C ASP A 173 -2.87 -29.99 2.49
N ARG A 174 -1.94 -29.80 1.56
CA ARG A 174 -1.28 -28.50 1.37
C ARG A 174 -2.27 -27.46 0.85
N GLN A 175 -3.15 -27.79 -0.09
CA GLN A 175 -4.14 -26.89 -0.66
C GLN A 175 -5.11 -26.30 0.39
N LYS A 176 -5.40 -27.02 1.48
CA LYS A 176 -6.21 -26.52 2.62
C LYS A 176 -5.62 -25.29 3.31
N LEU A 177 -4.35 -24.96 3.06
CA LEU A 177 -3.70 -23.77 3.62
C LEU A 177 -3.83 -22.54 2.72
N ASP A 178 -4.16 -22.71 1.42
CA ASP A 178 -4.30 -21.60 0.48
C ASP A 178 -5.48 -20.70 0.91
N GLY A 179 -5.24 -19.39 0.93
CA GLY A 179 -6.12 -18.39 1.54
C GLY A 179 -5.89 -18.12 3.03
N LEU A 180 -5.11 -18.95 3.75
CA LEU A 180 -4.85 -18.81 5.18
C LEU A 180 -3.41 -18.35 5.50
N TYR A 181 -2.38 -18.84 4.79
CA TYR A 181 -0.98 -18.52 5.10
C TYR A 181 -0.51 -17.20 4.48
N GLU A 182 -1.26 -16.67 3.51
CA GLU A 182 -1.02 -15.40 2.81
C GLU A 182 -1.32 -14.18 3.70
N CYS A 183 -1.80 -14.40 4.92
CA CYS A 183 -2.08 -13.35 5.89
C CYS A 183 -0.81 -12.58 6.31
N ILE A 184 -0.75 -11.30 5.94
CA ILE A 184 0.36 -10.39 6.25
C ILE A 184 0.25 -9.71 7.63
N LEU A 185 -0.69 -10.15 8.49
CA LEU A 185 -0.94 -9.61 9.84
C LEU A 185 -1.12 -8.06 9.92
N CYS A 186 -1.76 -7.47 8.91
CA CYS A 186 -1.98 -6.02 8.81
C CYS A 186 -3.08 -5.45 9.72
N ALA A 187 -3.82 -6.30 10.43
CA ALA A 187 -4.97 -5.97 11.27
C ALA A 187 -6.16 -5.22 10.61
N CYS A 188 -6.15 -4.94 9.30
CA CYS A 188 -7.26 -4.25 8.61
C CYS A 188 -8.64 -4.88 8.88
N CYS A 189 -8.72 -6.21 8.85
CA CYS A 189 -9.96 -6.98 9.05
C CYS A 189 -10.44 -6.99 10.52
N SER A 190 -9.54 -7.04 11.49
CA SER A 190 -9.92 -6.97 12.91
C SER A 190 -10.36 -5.55 13.28
N THR A 191 -9.63 -4.55 12.82
CA THR A 191 -9.96 -3.13 13.03
C THR A 191 -11.10 -2.62 12.15
N SER A 192 -11.69 -3.45 11.28
CA SER A 192 -12.97 -3.18 10.61
C SER A 192 -14.15 -3.92 11.25
N CYS A 193 -13.93 -4.73 12.28
CA CYS A 193 -14.96 -5.57 12.90
C CYS A 193 -15.54 -4.88 14.15
N PRO A 194 -16.84 -4.52 14.18
CA PRO A 194 -17.45 -3.91 15.35
C PRO A 194 -17.35 -4.75 16.62
N SER A 195 -17.42 -6.08 16.53
CA SER A 195 -17.24 -6.97 17.68
C SER A 195 -15.83 -6.84 18.31
N TYR A 196 -14.82 -6.56 17.50
CA TYR A 196 -13.45 -6.32 17.95
C TYR A 196 -13.24 -4.89 18.46
N TRP A 197 -14.03 -3.91 17.99
CA TRP A 197 -14.08 -2.59 18.61
C TRP A 197 -14.62 -2.70 20.05
N TRP A 198 -15.77 -3.36 20.23
CA TRP A 198 -16.44 -3.43 21.53
C TRP A 198 -15.80 -4.38 22.54
N ASN A 199 -15.15 -5.47 22.09
CA ASN A 199 -14.61 -6.53 22.96
C ASN A 199 -13.20 -6.99 22.55
N GLY A 200 -12.38 -6.10 21.97
CA GLY A 200 -11.02 -6.44 21.52
C GLY A 200 -10.06 -6.87 22.63
N ASP A 201 -10.43 -6.72 23.89
CA ASP A 201 -9.75 -7.29 25.07
C ASP A 201 -9.89 -8.81 25.18
N LYS A 202 -11.00 -9.38 24.70
CA LYS A 202 -11.36 -10.81 24.84
C LYS A 202 -11.57 -11.52 23.50
N TYR A 203 -12.22 -10.86 22.56
CA TYR A 203 -12.45 -11.37 21.21
C TYR A 203 -11.18 -11.21 20.38
N LEU A 204 -10.62 -12.33 19.91
CA LEU A 204 -9.36 -12.39 19.17
C LEU A 204 -9.38 -11.69 17.81
N GLY A 205 -10.57 -11.48 17.24
CA GLY A 205 -10.73 -10.91 15.91
C GLY A 205 -10.46 -11.89 14.76
N PRO A 206 -10.94 -11.56 13.55
CA PRO A 206 -10.86 -12.42 12.38
C PRO A 206 -9.43 -12.81 11.97
N ALA A 207 -8.44 -11.90 12.12
CA ALA A 207 -7.06 -12.21 11.73
C ALA A 207 -6.45 -13.35 12.55
N VAL A 208 -6.66 -13.32 13.88
CA VAL A 208 -6.11 -14.33 14.80
C VAL A 208 -6.90 -15.64 14.67
N LEU A 209 -8.23 -15.58 14.55
CA LEU A 209 -9.06 -16.78 14.36
C LEU A 209 -8.74 -17.53 13.05
N MET A 210 -8.51 -16.81 11.95
CA MET A 210 -8.05 -17.43 10.69
C MET A 210 -6.66 -18.07 10.83
N GLN A 211 -5.79 -17.52 11.69
CA GLN A 211 -4.52 -18.16 12.00
C GLN A 211 -4.68 -19.39 12.91
N VAL A 212 -5.67 -19.44 13.81
CA VAL A 212 -6.01 -20.69 14.53
C VAL A 212 -6.31 -21.80 13.53
N GLU A 213 -7.17 -21.54 12.54
CA GLU A 213 -7.52 -22.50 11.49
C GLU A 213 -6.29 -22.95 10.67
N ASN A 214 -5.43 -22.00 10.26
CA ASN A 214 -4.14 -22.27 9.59
C ASN A 214 -3.28 -23.30 10.38
N TYR A 215 -3.18 -23.14 11.70
CA TYR A 215 -2.38 -24.03 12.54
C TYR A 215 -3.10 -25.33 12.92
N VAL A 216 -4.44 -25.34 12.99
CA VAL A 216 -5.23 -26.59 13.13
C VAL A 216 -5.01 -27.50 11.92
N TYR A 217 -5.09 -26.98 10.69
CA TYR A 217 -4.81 -27.78 9.49
C TYR A 217 -3.35 -28.26 9.39
N LYS A 218 -2.38 -27.46 9.84
CA LYS A 218 -0.95 -27.85 9.86
C LYS A 218 -0.60 -28.93 10.88
N THR A 219 -1.27 -28.95 12.03
CA THR A 219 -0.92 -29.83 13.15
C THR A 219 -1.80 -31.06 13.26
N GLY A 220 -3.04 -30.99 12.77
CA GLY A 220 -4.07 -32.00 13.03
C GLY A 220 -4.44 -32.10 14.51
N LEU A 221 -4.06 -31.13 15.33
CA LEU A 221 -4.26 -31.12 16.78
C LEU A 221 -5.25 -30.00 17.16
N LEU A 222 -6.34 -30.38 17.80
CA LEU A 222 -7.25 -29.46 18.48
C LEU A 222 -6.65 -28.91 19.79
N THR A 223 -5.39 -29.24 20.14
CA THR A 223 -4.69 -28.72 21.34
C THR A 223 -4.60 -27.20 21.38
N ILE A 224 -4.70 -26.53 20.22
CA ILE A 224 -4.81 -25.07 20.15
C ILE A 224 -6.13 -24.59 20.78
N LEU A 225 -7.22 -25.38 20.69
CA LEU A 225 -8.54 -25.10 21.27
C LEU A 225 -8.73 -25.71 22.67
N GLU A 226 -8.10 -26.85 22.98
CA GLU A 226 -8.25 -27.55 24.27
C GLU A 226 -7.75 -26.75 25.49
N ASN A 227 -6.95 -25.70 25.28
CA ASN A 227 -6.47 -24.79 26.32
C ASN A 227 -7.39 -23.57 26.56
N TRP A 228 -8.63 -23.57 26.05
CA TRP A 228 -9.59 -22.45 26.14
C TRP A 228 -10.86 -22.79 26.96
N ASN A 229 -10.68 -23.59 28.02
CA ASN A 229 -11.65 -23.80 29.11
C ASN A 229 -11.12 -23.16 30.40
#